data_AF-A0A7V2CVF1-F1
#
_entry.id   AF-A0A7V2CVF1-F1
#
_cell.length_a   1.000
_cell.length_b   1.000
_cell.length_c   1.000
_cell.angle_alpha   90.00
_cell.angle_beta   90.00
_cell.angle_gamma   90.00
#
_symmetry.space_group_name_H-M   'P 1'
#
loop_
_entity.id
_entity.type
_entity.pdbx_description
1 polymer ?
#
loop_
_entity_poly.entity_id
_entity_poly.type
_entity_poly.pdbx_seq_one_letter_code
_entity_poly.pdbx_strand_id
1 'polypeptide(L)'
;MKPLLRLLLLAAAATYVGAESVPDRPFMIWTRSEADALRARIESEPWAKARYEAMLKEGGRGGTMRNLFRYVVMGDQKAGEAERNYLVGIIGTHPAKAEKLEHGGRHYDCSWDALRYDCVYPLLTPEERSGIEKTFREYVAYQLEDTKEYTRTSWLPNMQWPRPMAAHLMAVALRDRPLIDRIVNSNGGWKWYLDHYITSEGFYMEEFGKQYSMIGEMLFFCRALERMGLDAIGYGYTGSGGGTMRKYLES
;
A
#
# COMPACT_ATOMS: atom_id res chain seq x y z
N MET A 1 -46.82 -31.29 32.03
CA MET A 1 -45.91 -31.73 30.94
C MET A 1 -46.18 -30.83 29.74
N LYS A 2 -45.59 -29.63 29.75
CA LYS A 2 -44.36 -29.19 29.05
C LYS A 2 -44.64 -28.69 27.61
N PRO A 3 -44.97 -27.38 27.47
CA PRO A 3 -44.83 -26.65 26.22
C PRO A 3 -43.34 -26.30 26.06
N LEU A 4 -42.60 -27.07 25.27
CA LEU A 4 -41.14 -26.94 25.17
C LEU A 4 -40.64 -27.09 23.72
N LEU A 5 -41.48 -26.71 22.75
CA LEU A 5 -41.16 -26.86 21.32
C LEU A 5 -41.45 -25.62 20.45
N ARG A 6 -41.53 -24.43 21.06
CA ARG A 6 -41.71 -23.14 20.33
C ARG A 6 -40.59 -22.11 20.56
N LEU A 7 -39.48 -22.52 21.18
CA LEU A 7 -38.41 -21.62 21.63
C LEU A 7 -37.03 -21.95 21.02
N LEU A 8 -37.00 -22.56 19.84
CA LEU A 8 -35.76 -23.03 19.18
C LEU A 8 -35.68 -22.68 17.68
N LEU A 9 -36.31 -21.57 17.27
CA LEU A 9 -36.21 -21.02 15.90
C LEU A 9 -35.91 -19.51 15.88
N LEU A 10 -35.44 -18.95 17.00
CA LEU A 10 -35.21 -17.50 17.19
C LEU A 10 -33.77 -17.17 17.62
N ALA A 11 -32.81 -18.02 17.26
CA ALA A 11 -31.39 -17.80 17.54
C ALA A 11 -30.52 -18.24 16.35
N ALA A 12 -30.78 -17.67 15.18
CA ALA A 12 -29.84 -17.69 14.06
C ALA A 12 -29.95 -16.40 13.23
N ALA A 13 -30.28 -15.28 13.87
CA ALA A 13 -29.82 -13.98 13.40
C ALA A 13 -28.44 -13.76 14.01
N ALA A 14 -27.47 -14.58 13.60
CA ALA A 14 -26.10 -14.13 13.64
C ALA A 14 -26.11 -12.86 12.80
N THR A 15 -26.00 -11.70 13.45
CA THR A 15 -25.53 -10.50 12.79
C THR A 15 -24.22 -10.91 12.15
N TYR A 16 -24.27 -11.23 10.85
CA TYR A 16 -23.15 -10.96 9.98
C TYR A 16 -22.87 -9.49 10.25
N VAL A 17 -21.91 -9.22 11.13
CA VAL A 17 -21.19 -7.96 11.14
C VAL A 17 -20.60 -7.95 9.76
N GLY A 18 -21.33 -7.36 8.81
CA GLY A 18 -20.90 -7.25 7.44
C GLY A 18 -19.52 -6.65 7.52
N ALA A 19 -18.53 -7.34 6.95
CA ALA A 19 -17.21 -6.76 6.77
C ALA A 19 -17.44 -5.34 6.25
N GLU A 20 -16.96 -4.34 6.97
CA GLU A 20 -17.14 -2.95 6.56
C GLU A 20 -16.77 -2.84 5.09
N SER A 21 -17.67 -2.27 4.30
CA SER A 21 -17.44 -2.10 2.87
C SER A 21 -16.16 -1.29 2.72
N VAL A 22 -15.16 -1.86 2.03
CA VAL A 22 -13.90 -1.16 1.73
C VAL A 22 -14.27 0.22 1.16
N PRO A 23 -13.77 1.34 1.73
CA PRO A 23 -14.12 2.68 1.25
C PRO A 23 -13.90 2.82 -0.25
N ASP A 24 -14.68 3.64 -0.94
CA ASP A 24 -14.45 3.93 -2.35
C ASP A 24 -13.10 4.60 -2.60
N ARG A 25 -12.59 4.52 -3.84
CA ARG A 25 -11.28 5.08 -4.19
C ARG A 25 -11.29 6.62 -4.22
N PRO A 26 -10.18 7.28 -3.83
CA PRO A 26 -9.01 6.68 -3.20
C PRO A 26 -9.30 6.23 -1.77
N PHE A 27 -8.54 5.24 -1.32
CA PHE A 27 -8.62 4.72 0.05
C PHE A 27 -7.25 4.32 0.61
N MET A 28 -6.15 4.33 -0.16
CA MET A 28 -4.86 3.88 0.36
C MET A 28 -4.24 4.92 1.29
N ILE A 29 -4.15 6.18 0.87
CA ILE A 29 -3.64 7.29 1.71
C ILE A 29 -4.77 8.22 2.15
N TRP A 30 -5.59 8.70 1.22
CA TRP A 30 -6.73 9.57 1.51
C TRP A 30 -8.03 8.87 1.16
N THR A 31 -9.02 8.96 2.03
CA THR A 31 -10.44 8.85 1.66
C THR A 31 -10.95 10.18 1.13
N ARG A 32 -12.12 10.19 0.49
CA ARG A 32 -12.76 11.44 0.04
C ARG A 32 -13.04 12.40 1.19
N SER A 33 -13.57 11.90 2.31
CA SER A 33 -13.84 12.72 3.50
C SER A 33 -12.58 13.32 4.12
N GLU A 34 -11.47 12.57 4.17
CA GLU A 34 -10.19 13.11 4.65
C GLU A 34 -9.62 14.15 3.67
N ALA A 35 -9.75 13.93 2.36
CA ALA A 35 -9.35 14.90 1.35
C ALA A 35 -10.15 16.21 1.47
N ASP A 36 -11.46 16.13 1.65
CA ASP A 36 -12.33 17.30 1.85
C ASP A 36 -11.97 18.04 3.14
N ALA A 37 -11.70 17.33 4.24
CA ALA A 37 -11.27 17.92 5.50
C ALA A 37 -9.90 18.62 5.37
N LEU A 38 -8.94 18.01 4.67
CA LEU A 38 -7.63 18.61 4.39
C LEU A 38 -7.77 19.87 3.54
N ARG A 39 -8.62 19.83 2.50
CA ARG A 39 -8.92 20.99 1.66
C ARG A 39 -9.53 22.13 2.46
N ALA A 40 -10.55 21.84 3.26
CA ALA A 40 -11.21 22.84 4.10
C ALA A 40 -10.19 23.48 5.07
N ARG A 41 -9.27 22.70 5.64
CA ARG A 41 -8.19 23.20 6.49
C ARG A 41 -7.24 24.12 5.74
N ILE A 42 -6.82 23.76 4.53
CA ILE A 42 -5.96 24.60 3.68
C ILE A 42 -6.67 25.91 3.31
N GLU A 43 -7.97 25.87 3.05
CA GLU A 43 -8.74 27.05 2.66
C GLU A 43 -9.04 27.99 3.84
N SER A 44 -9.15 27.47 5.06
CA SER A 44 -9.54 28.24 6.26
C SER A 44 -8.38 28.65 7.17
N GLU A 45 -7.30 27.87 7.24
CA GLU A 45 -6.19 28.12 8.17
C GLU A 45 -4.99 28.76 7.47
N PRO A 46 -4.56 29.99 7.85
CA PRO A 46 -3.47 30.70 7.15
C PRO A 46 -2.15 29.93 7.10
N TRP A 47 -1.81 29.19 8.16
CA TRP A 47 -0.58 28.41 8.20
C TRP A 47 -0.65 27.19 7.25
N ALA A 48 -1.83 26.56 7.11
CA ALA A 48 -2.02 25.42 6.22
C ALA A 48 -1.95 25.86 4.75
N LYS A 49 -2.58 27.01 4.44
CA LYS A 49 -2.44 27.67 3.14
C LYS A 49 -0.97 27.98 2.81
N ALA A 50 -0.24 28.58 3.74
CA ALA A 50 1.18 28.90 3.54
C ALA A 50 2.04 27.65 3.28
N ARG A 51 1.76 26.53 3.97
CA ARG A 51 2.44 25.25 3.72
C ARG A 51 2.12 24.67 2.35
N TYR A 52 0.85 24.73 1.93
CA TYR A 52 0.46 24.31 0.58
C TYR A 52 1.14 25.17 -0.49
N GLU A 53 1.14 26.49 -0.35
CA GLU A 53 1.82 27.41 -1.28
C GLU A 53 3.34 27.21 -1.33
N ALA A 54 3.97 26.85 -0.21
CA ALA A 54 5.38 26.47 -0.18
C ALA A 54 5.63 25.17 -0.95
N MET A 55 4.80 24.14 -0.74
CA MET A 55 4.87 22.87 -1.46
C MET A 55 4.77 23.06 -2.99
N LEU A 56 3.96 24.01 -3.47
CA LEU A 56 3.84 24.30 -4.91
C LEU A 56 5.14 24.85 -5.53
N LYS A 57 6.04 25.42 -4.73
CA LYS A 57 7.33 25.97 -5.17
C LYS A 57 8.44 24.93 -5.14
N GLU A 58 8.20 23.75 -4.55
CA GLU A 58 9.20 22.69 -4.45
C GLU A 58 9.39 21.96 -5.78
N GLY A 59 10.62 21.99 -6.30
CA GLY A 59 11.07 21.15 -7.40
C GLY A 59 11.72 19.84 -6.93
N GLY A 60 11.98 18.92 -7.86
CA GLY A 60 12.77 17.71 -7.60
C GLY A 60 11.97 16.56 -6.95
N ARG A 61 12.63 15.83 -6.03
CA ARG A 61 12.07 14.61 -5.39
C ARG A 61 10.68 14.86 -4.80
N GLY A 62 9.82 13.85 -4.83
CA GLY A 62 8.45 13.92 -4.30
C GLY A 62 7.40 14.52 -5.24
N GLY A 63 7.73 14.80 -6.51
CA GLY A 63 6.79 15.38 -7.47
C GLY A 63 5.48 14.60 -7.62
N THR A 64 5.55 13.27 -7.61
CA THR A 64 4.38 12.38 -7.66
C THR A 64 3.43 12.60 -6.48
N MET A 65 3.93 12.54 -5.25
CA MET A 65 3.11 12.74 -4.06
C MET A 65 2.46 14.13 -4.06
N ARG A 66 3.20 15.17 -4.48
CA ARG A 66 2.66 16.53 -4.62
C ARG A 66 1.55 16.60 -5.66
N ASN A 67 1.72 15.97 -6.82
CA ASN A 67 0.68 15.95 -7.87
C ASN A 67 -0.56 15.19 -7.44
N LEU A 68 -0.40 14.01 -6.81
CA LEU A 68 -1.51 13.23 -6.29
C LEU A 68 -2.26 13.99 -5.19
N PHE A 69 -1.54 14.68 -4.29
CA PHE A 69 -2.16 15.58 -3.29
C PHE A 69 -2.95 16.70 -3.95
N ARG A 70 -2.33 17.43 -4.91
CA ARG A 70 -3.00 18.51 -5.66
C ARG A 70 -4.28 18.02 -6.36
N TYR A 71 -4.23 16.83 -6.95
CA TYR A 71 -5.40 16.25 -7.61
C TYR A 71 -6.47 15.80 -6.61
N VAL A 72 -6.12 14.95 -5.64
CA VAL A 72 -7.09 14.31 -4.73
C VAL A 72 -7.67 15.30 -3.72
N VAL A 73 -6.82 16.16 -3.15
CA VAL A 73 -7.21 17.11 -2.08
C VAL A 73 -7.67 18.44 -2.66
N MET A 74 -6.91 19.01 -3.60
CA MET A 74 -7.19 20.35 -4.13
C MET A 74 -7.99 20.35 -5.44
N GLY A 75 -8.27 19.19 -6.03
CA GLY A 75 -9.06 19.07 -7.26
C GLY A 75 -8.33 19.49 -8.55
N ASP A 76 -7.00 19.58 -8.53
CA ASP A 76 -6.20 19.98 -9.69
C ASP A 76 -6.19 18.89 -10.78
N GLN A 77 -7.06 19.05 -11.79
CA GLN A 77 -7.21 18.08 -12.88
C GLN A 77 -5.93 17.90 -13.70
N LYS A 78 -5.14 18.96 -13.91
CA LYS A 78 -3.90 18.86 -14.69
C LYS A 78 -2.87 17.98 -13.99
N ALA A 79 -2.78 18.08 -12.66
CA ALA A 79 -1.94 17.20 -11.86
C ALA A 79 -2.42 15.73 -11.96
N GLY A 80 -3.74 15.51 -11.92
CA GLY A 80 -4.34 14.18 -12.08
C GLY A 80 -4.08 13.56 -13.46
N GLU A 81 -4.24 14.33 -14.54
CA GLU A 81 -3.95 13.89 -15.91
C GLU A 81 -2.47 13.55 -16.12
N ALA A 82 -1.55 14.31 -15.54
CA ALA A 82 -0.12 14.02 -15.61
C ALA A 82 0.22 12.65 -14.99
N GLU A 83 -0.34 12.36 -13.81
CA GLU A 83 -0.12 11.08 -13.14
C GLU A 83 -0.86 9.93 -13.83
N ARG A 84 -2.06 10.18 -14.40
CA ARG A 84 -2.76 9.23 -15.28
C ARG A 84 -1.90 8.86 -16.49
N ASN A 85 -1.37 9.85 -17.21
CA ASN A 85 -0.60 9.61 -18.43
C ASN A 85 0.66 8.79 -18.16
N TYR A 86 1.35 9.07 -17.04
CA TYR A 86 2.45 8.22 -16.57
C TYR A 86 1.99 6.78 -16.32
N LEU A 87 0.91 6.62 -15.54
CA LEU A 87 0.39 5.30 -15.17
C LEU A 87 -0.05 4.48 -16.38
N VAL A 88 -0.72 5.08 -17.37
CA VAL A 88 -1.09 4.40 -18.61
C VAL A 88 0.14 3.98 -19.40
N GLY A 89 1.22 4.77 -19.36
CA GLY A 89 2.49 4.45 -20.01
C GLY A 89 3.18 3.19 -19.50
N ILE A 90 2.82 2.67 -18.32
CA ILE A 90 3.43 1.45 -17.76
C ILE A 90 2.74 0.16 -18.23
N ILE A 91 1.62 0.24 -18.95
CA ILE A 91 0.86 -0.95 -19.38
C ILE A 91 1.76 -1.88 -20.20
N GLY A 92 1.86 -3.15 -19.77
CA GLY A 92 2.68 -4.18 -20.42
C GLY A 92 4.18 -4.09 -20.11
N THR A 93 4.60 -3.21 -19.20
CA THR A 93 5.92 -3.30 -18.58
C THR A 93 6.00 -4.55 -17.68
N HIS A 94 7.19 -5.09 -17.49
CA HIS A 94 7.37 -6.33 -16.72
C HIS A 94 8.71 -6.31 -15.96
N PRO A 95 8.75 -6.70 -14.67
CA PRO A 95 9.96 -6.63 -13.86
C PRO A 95 11.11 -7.50 -14.41
N ALA A 96 10.82 -8.68 -14.97
CA ALA A 96 11.84 -9.52 -15.61
C ALA A 96 12.59 -8.85 -16.78
N LYS A 97 12.04 -7.78 -17.39
CA LYS A 97 12.77 -6.99 -18.40
C LYS A 97 13.75 -6.01 -17.75
N ALA A 98 13.42 -5.47 -16.58
CA ALA A 98 14.27 -4.57 -15.81
C ALA A 98 15.47 -5.30 -15.16
N GLU A 99 15.34 -6.59 -14.85
CA GLU A 99 16.45 -7.41 -14.34
C GLU A 99 17.61 -7.59 -15.33
N LYS A 100 17.36 -7.38 -16.62
CA LYS A 100 18.39 -7.45 -17.66
C LYS A 100 19.23 -6.17 -17.76
N LEU A 101 18.96 -5.16 -16.94
CA LEU A 101 19.76 -3.95 -16.84
C LEU A 101 20.89 -4.17 -15.83
N GLU A 102 22.14 -3.90 -16.23
CA GLU A 102 23.40 -4.25 -15.55
C GLU A 102 23.54 -3.76 -14.08
N HIS A 103 22.61 -2.93 -13.57
CA HIS A 103 22.79 -2.26 -12.27
C HIS A 103 21.60 -2.28 -11.31
N GLY A 104 20.51 -3.05 -11.51
CA GLY A 104 19.39 -2.84 -10.57
C GLY A 104 18.15 -3.74 -10.60
N GLY A 105 18.23 -4.98 -11.09
CA GLY A 105 17.04 -5.85 -11.19
C GLY A 105 16.18 -6.01 -9.92
N ARG A 106 16.79 -5.88 -8.72
CA ARG A 106 16.08 -5.97 -7.44
C ARG A 106 15.60 -4.62 -6.88
N HIS A 107 16.10 -3.51 -7.42
CA HIS A 107 15.77 -2.13 -7.01
C HIS A 107 14.58 -1.52 -7.72
N TYR A 108 13.76 -2.33 -8.37
CA TYR A 108 12.61 -1.83 -9.10
C TYR A 108 11.48 -1.47 -8.12
N ASP A 109 11.55 -0.26 -7.57
CA ASP A 109 10.48 0.32 -6.78
C ASP A 109 9.45 0.99 -7.70
N CYS A 110 8.26 0.41 -7.72
CA CYS A 110 7.08 0.94 -8.40
C CYS A 110 5.91 1.12 -7.41
N SER A 111 6.21 1.30 -6.12
CA SER A 111 5.21 1.50 -5.06
C SER A 111 4.29 2.68 -5.34
N TRP A 112 4.83 3.73 -5.98
CA TRP A 112 4.05 4.91 -6.38
C TRP A 112 2.99 4.61 -7.44
N ASP A 113 3.14 3.56 -8.25
CA ASP A 113 2.17 3.24 -9.30
C ASP A 113 0.88 2.68 -8.71
N ALA A 114 0.98 1.88 -7.65
CA ALA A 114 -0.18 1.44 -6.88
C ALA A 114 -0.96 2.63 -6.31
N LEU A 115 -0.26 3.61 -5.74
CA LEU A 115 -0.89 4.82 -5.22
C LEU A 115 -1.50 5.68 -6.32
N ARG A 116 -0.82 5.82 -7.47
CA ARG A 116 -1.39 6.50 -8.65
C ARG A 116 -2.69 5.86 -9.06
N TYR A 117 -2.71 4.54 -9.23
CA TYR A 117 -3.91 3.81 -9.64
C TYR A 117 -5.07 4.04 -8.67
N ASP A 118 -4.82 4.02 -7.36
CA ASP A 118 -5.85 4.32 -6.36
C ASP A 118 -6.39 5.76 -6.49
N CYS A 119 -5.49 6.75 -6.64
CA CYS A 119 -5.85 8.16 -6.72
C CYS A 119 -6.55 8.53 -8.02
N VAL A 120 -6.00 8.15 -9.17
CA VAL A 120 -6.49 8.54 -10.50
C VAL A 120 -7.51 7.57 -11.09
N TYR A 121 -7.92 6.53 -10.34
CA TYR A 121 -8.92 5.55 -10.78
C TYR A 121 -10.14 6.17 -11.50
N PRO A 122 -10.74 7.28 -11.01
CA PRO A 122 -11.89 7.90 -11.67
C PRO A 122 -11.61 8.46 -13.07
N LEU A 123 -10.34 8.76 -13.39
CA LEU A 123 -9.92 9.29 -14.70
C LEU A 123 -9.64 8.19 -15.73
N LEU A 124 -9.51 6.95 -15.30
CA LEU A 124 -9.13 5.83 -16.17
C LEU A 124 -10.34 5.27 -16.93
N THR A 125 -10.17 4.98 -18.21
CA THR A 125 -11.15 4.20 -18.98
C THR A 125 -11.17 2.73 -18.53
N PRO A 126 -12.23 1.95 -18.84
CA PRO A 126 -12.25 0.52 -18.55
C PRO A 126 -11.06 -0.25 -19.15
N GLU A 127 -10.64 0.11 -20.36
CA GLU A 127 -9.51 -0.52 -21.05
C GLU A 127 -8.18 -0.21 -20.36
N GLU A 128 -7.99 1.05 -19.95
CA GLU A 128 -6.81 1.47 -19.18
C GLU A 128 -6.74 0.75 -17.85
N ARG A 129 -7.87 0.66 -17.12
CA ARG A 129 -7.96 -0.10 -15.85
C ARG A 129 -7.56 -1.55 -16.07
N SER A 130 -8.14 -2.23 -17.06
CA SER A 130 -7.83 -3.62 -17.37
C SER A 130 -6.34 -3.82 -17.69
N GLY A 131 -5.74 -2.93 -18.49
CA GLY A 131 -4.31 -2.98 -18.81
C GLY A 131 -3.40 -2.79 -17.60
N ILE A 132 -3.71 -1.83 -16.72
CA ILE A 132 -2.96 -1.57 -15.49
C ILE A 132 -3.13 -2.75 -14.51
N GLU A 133 -4.34 -3.26 -14.34
CA GLU A 133 -4.63 -4.39 -13.45
C GLU A 133 -3.89 -5.65 -13.88
N LYS A 134 -3.87 -5.94 -15.18
CA LYS A 134 -3.09 -7.03 -15.73
C LYS A 134 -1.59 -6.84 -15.44
N THR A 135 -1.07 -5.64 -15.68
CA THR A 135 0.33 -5.30 -15.41
C THR A 135 0.66 -5.52 -13.94
N PHE A 136 -0.15 -4.99 -13.01
CA PHE A 136 0.04 -5.20 -11.57
C PHE A 136 0.01 -6.68 -11.18
N ARG A 137 -0.91 -7.48 -11.74
CA ARG A 137 -0.98 -8.92 -11.47
C ARG A 137 0.27 -9.66 -11.94
N GLU A 138 0.83 -9.28 -13.09
CA GLU A 138 2.09 -9.84 -13.59
C GLU A 138 3.27 -9.48 -12.67
N TYR A 139 3.34 -8.24 -12.17
CA TYR A 139 4.33 -7.83 -11.17
C TYR A 139 4.23 -8.64 -9.87
N VAL A 140 3.01 -8.83 -9.34
CA VAL A 140 2.81 -9.62 -8.13
C VAL A 140 3.13 -11.10 -8.37
N ALA A 141 2.70 -11.67 -9.50
CA ALA A 141 3.00 -13.05 -9.86
C ALA A 141 4.51 -13.29 -9.91
N TYR A 142 5.24 -12.39 -10.54
CA TYR A 142 6.70 -12.46 -10.61
C TYR A 142 7.37 -12.45 -9.21
N GLN A 143 6.85 -11.67 -8.25
CA GLN A 143 7.35 -11.73 -6.87
C GLN A 143 6.98 -13.05 -6.17
N LEU A 144 5.80 -13.61 -6.43
CA LEU A 144 5.37 -14.90 -5.89
C LEU A 144 6.15 -16.08 -6.47
N GLU A 145 6.76 -15.92 -7.64
CA GLU A 145 7.63 -16.91 -8.29
C GLU A 145 9.08 -16.92 -7.74
N ASP A 146 9.45 -16.01 -6.83
CA ASP A 146 10.80 -16.00 -6.27
C ASP A 146 11.03 -17.21 -5.34
N THR A 147 11.85 -18.13 -5.81
CA THR A 147 12.18 -19.39 -5.12
C THR A 147 13.42 -19.30 -4.22
N LYS A 148 14.06 -18.13 -4.13
CA LYS A 148 15.28 -17.97 -3.32
C LYS A 148 15.00 -18.19 -1.84
N GLU A 149 15.74 -19.08 -1.20
CA GLU A 149 15.69 -19.18 0.25
C GLU A 149 16.36 -17.95 0.88
N TYR A 150 15.59 -17.23 1.69
CA TYR A 150 16.08 -16.05 2.36
C TYR A 150 16.42 -16.33 3.82
N THR A 151 17.57 -15.83 4.23
CA THR A 151 18.02 -15.84 5.61
C THR A 151 18.29 -14.41 6.05
N ARG A 152 18.48 -14.20 7.36
CA ARG A 152 18.88 -12.89 7.91
C ARG A 152 20.14 -12.32 7.28
N THR A 153 21.03 -13.17 6.77
CA THR A 153 22.32 -12.77 6.19
C THR A 153 22.30 -12.71 4.66
N SER A 154 21.29 -13.28 4.00
CA SER A 154 21.14 -13.23 2.54
C SER A 154 20.11 -12.20 2.05
N TRP A 155 19.36 -11.58 2.96
CA TRP A 155 18.41 -10.49 2.68
C TRP A 155 19.01 -9.11 2.99
N LEU A 156 19.14 -8.24 1.99
CA LEU A 156 19.52 -6.83 2.15
C LEU A 156 18.28 -5.96 1.92
N PRO A 157 17.56 -5.48 2.96
CA PRO A 157 16.24 -4.91 2.74
C PRO A 157 16.24 -3.68 1.86
N ASN A 158 17.26 -2.82 1.93
CA ASN A 158 17.39 -1.70 1.01
C ASN A 158 17.45 -2.12 -0.48
N MET A 159 17.94 -3.33 -0.78
CA MET A 159 18.06 -3.87 -2.14
C MET A 159 16.87 -4.74 -2.52
N GLN A 160 16.37 -5.57 -1.59
CA GLN A 160 15.35 -6.57 -1.84
C GLN A 160 13.95 -6.09 -1.50
N TRP A 161 13.73 -5.22 -0.52
CA TRP A 161 12.41 -4.86 0.00
C TRP A 161 11.56 -3.95 -0.91
N PRO A 162 12.13 -3.03 -1.71
CA PRO A 162 11.31 -2.15 -2.55
C PRO A 162 10.39 -2.90 -3.53
N ARG A 163 10.90 -3.96 -4.18
CA ARG A 163 10.13 -4.75 -5.15
C ARG A 163 8.97 -5.54 -4.51
N PRO A 164 9.17 -6.36 -3.46
CA PRO A 164 8.09 -6.96 -2.67
C PRO A 164 7.11 -5.91 -2.19
N MET A 165 7.55 -4.79 -1.63
CA MET A 165 6.63 -3.78 -1.11
C MET A 165 5.75 -3.19 -2.20
N ALA A 166 6.31 -2.92 -3.39
CA ALA A 166 5.52 -2.51 -4.54
C ALA A 166 4.47 -3.57 -4.91
N ALA A 167 4.82 -4.86 -4.91
CA ALA A 167 3.86 -5.94 -5.15
C ALA A 167 2.75 -6.01 -4.08
N HIS A 168 3.07 -5.80 -2.80
CA HIS A 168 2.07 -5.74 -1.72
C HIS A 168 1.09 -4.58 -1.95
N LEU A 169 1.61 -3.39 -2.27
CA LEU A 169 0.80 -2.21 -2.55
C LEU A 169 -0.04 -2.38 -3.81
N MET A 170 0.47 -3.03 -4.86
CA MET A 170 -0.30 -3.37 -6.06
C MET A 170 -1.46 -4.32 -5.73
N ALA A 171 -1.23 -5.37 -4.95
CA ALA A 171 -2.30 -6.29 -4.52
C ALA A 171 -3.40 -5.56 -3.73
N VAL A 172 -3.01 -4.62 -2.86
CA VAL A 172 -3.93 -3.75 -2.13
C VAL A 172 -4.69 -2.81 -3.06
N ALA A 173 -4.00 -2.15 -3.99
CA ALA A 173 -4.61 -1.25 -4.97
C ALA A 173 -5.64 -1.98 -5.84
N LEU A 174 -5.45 -3.27 -6.13
CA LEU A 174 -6.41 -4.14 -6.81
C LEU A 174 -7.59 -4.57 -5.94
N ARG A 175 -7.51 -4.38 -4.61
CA ARG A 175 -8.47 -4.91 -3.60
C ARG A 175 -8.64 -6.43 -3.66
N ASP A 176 -7.62 -7.15 -4.11
CA ASP A 176 -7.68 -8.59 -4.30
C ASP A 176 -7.25 -9.31 -3.01
N ARG A 177 -8.22 -9.60 -2.12
CA ARG A 177 -7.95 -10.23 -0.82
C ARG A 177 -7.17 -11.56 -0.95
N PRO A 178 -7.53 -12.49 -1.85
CA PRO A 178 -6.73 -13.69 -2.08
C PRO A 178 -5.28 -13.38 -2.50
N LEU A 179 -5.07 -12.40 -3.37
CA LEU A 179 -3.73 -12.02 -3.80
C LEU A 179 -2.92 -11.37 -2.66
N ILE A 180 -3.56 -10.52 -1.84
CA ILE A 180 -2.98 -9.93 -0.63
C ILE A 180 -2.54 -11.03 0.33
N ASP A 181 -3.40 -12.01 0.62
CA ASP A 181 -3.05 -13.11 1.50
C ASP A 181 -1.84 -13.90 0.96
N ARG A 182 -1.83 -14.22 -0.34
CA ARG A 182 -0.70 -14.93 -0.96
C ARG A 182 0.62 -14.16 -0.84
N ILE A 183 0.63 -12.86 -1.13
CA ILE A 183 1.88 -12.07 -1.11
C ILE A 183 2.36 -11.79 0.32
N VAL A 184 1.45 -11.59 1.27
CA VAL A 184 1.79 -11.39 2.68
C VAL A 184 2.45 -12.62 3.30
N ASN A 185 1.99 -13.82 2.90
CA ASN A 185 2.53 -15.10 3.36
C ASN A 185 3.64 -15.63 2.44
N SER A 186 4.06 -14.89 1.40
CA SER A 186 5.12 -15.37 0.51
C SER A 186 6.47 -15.38 1.22
N ASN A 187 7.40 -16.16 0.68
CA ASN A 187 8.80 -16.07 1.08
C ASN A 187 9.31 -14.66 0.78
N GLY A 188 9.91 -14.00 1.78
CA GLY A 188 10.26 -12.60 1.66
C GLY A 188 9.10 -11.60 1.64
N GLY A 189 7.90 -12.06 1.98
CA GLY A 189 6.72 -11.22 2.12
C GLY A 189 6.66 -10.49 3.46
N TRP A 190 5.55 -9.79 3.70
CA TRP A 190 5.29 -9.03 4.92
C TRP A 190 5.56 -9.80 6.22
N LYS A 191 4.97 -11.00 6.34
CA LYS A 191 5.15 -11.80 7.56
C LYS A 191 6.60 -12.24 7.73
N TRP A 192 7.23 -12.72 6.65
CA TRP A 192 8.63 -13.12 6.69
C TRP A 192 9.53 -11.97 7.17
N TYR A 193 9.32 -10.75 6.66
CA TYR A 193 10.08 -9.58 7.07
C TYR A 193 9.94 -9.30 8.58
N LEU A 194 8.72 -9.32 9.12
CA LEU A 194 8.48 -9.05 10.53
C LEU A 194 8.89 -10.22 11.45
N ASP A 195 8.77 -11.47 10.98
CA ASP A 195 9.10 -12.66 11.76
C ASP A 195 10.60 -12.92 11.81
N HIS A 196 11.29 -12.75 10.68
CA HIS A 196 12.67 -13.18 10.53
C HIS A 196 13.64 -12.02 10.46
N TYR A 197 13.26 -10.87 9.89
CA TYR A 197 14.19 -9.77 9.68
C TYR A 197 14.18 -8.74 10.83
N ILE A 198 12.99 -8.35 11.30
CA ILE A 198 12.84 -7.39 12.40
C ILE A 198 12.95 -8.10 13.76
N THR A 199 13.72 -7.52 14.69
CA THR A 199 13.83 -8.01 16.07
C THR A 199 12.85 -7.31 17.02
N SER A 200 12.71 -7.84 18.23
CA SER A 200 11.84 -7.33 19.31
C SER A 200 12.03 -5.85 19.62
N GLU A 201 13.23 -5.32 19.44
CA GLU A 201 13.63 -3.97 19.84
C GLU A 201 13.76 -3.01 18.64
N GLY A 202 13.23 -3.37 17.47
CA GLY A 202 13.31 -2.52 16.29
C GLY A 202 14.73 -2.46 15.67
N PHE A 203 15.60 -3.42 15.99
CA PHE A 203 16.95 -3.46 15.43
C PHE A 203 16.89 -3.86 13.95
N TYR A 204 17.31 -2.94 13.09
CA TYR A 204 17.46 -3.14 11.65
C TYR A 204 18.87 -3.71 11.38
N MET A 205 18.94 -4.96 10.93
CA MET A 205 20.17 -5.76 10.87
C MET A 205 21.19 -5.35 9.78
N GLU A 206 20.92 -4.33 8.97
CA GLU A 206 21.83 -3.89 7.91
C GLU A 206 22.68 -2.67 8.35
N GLU A 207 22.16 -1.45 8.18
CA GLU A 207 22.82 -0.20 8.51
C GLU A 207 21.74 0.77 9.00
N PHE A 208 21.92 1.40 10.17
CA PHE A 208 20.92 2.32 10.75
C PHE A 208 20.50 3.44 9.79
N GLY A 209 21.40 3.86 8.88
CA GLY A 209 21.12 4.85 7.84
C GLY A 209 20.28 4.35 6.67
N LYS A 210 19.80 3.10 6.65
CA LYS A 210 18.97 2.55 5.55
C LYS A 210 17.62 2.06 6.01
N GLN A 211 17.39 2.00 7.32
CA GLN A 211 16.13 1.56 7.93
C GLN A 211 14.93 2.39 7.46
N TYR A 212 15.13 3.66 7.11
CA TYR A 212 14.06 4.58 6.69
C TYR A 212 13.65 4.44 5.21
N SER A 213 14.40 3.67 4.42
CA SER A 213 14.26 3.69 2.94
C SER A 213 12.89 3.26 2.42
N MET A 214 12.12 2.49 3.20
CA MET A 214 10.81 1.95 2.81
C MET A 214 9.72 2.15 3.86
N ILE A 215 9.99 2.92 4.92
CA ILE A 215 9.04 3.09 6.02
C ILE A 215 7.75 3.77 5.54
N GLY A 216 7.86 4.73 4.63
CA GLY A 216 6.68 5.39 4.05
C GLY A 216 5.73 4.40 3.39
N GLU A 217 6.26 3.53 2.55
CA GLU A 217 5.51 2.51 1.82
C GLU A 217 4.92 1.45 2.77
N MET A 218 5.65 1.06 3.81
CA MET A 218 5.14 0.15 4.85
C MET A 218 3.97 0.76 5.62
N LEU A 219 4.04 2.07 5.93
CA LEU A 219 2.93 2.79 6.55
C LEU A 219 1.73 2.89 5.61
N PHE A 220 1.96 3.11 4.31
CA PHE A 220 0.88 3.10 3.30
C PHE A 220 0.20 1.75 3.22
N PHE A 221 0.97 0.66 3.23
CA PHE A 221 0.45 -0.69 3.22
C PHE A 221 -0.43 -0.97 4.45
N CYS A 222 0.06 -0.64 5.66
CA CYS A 222 -0.70 -0.84 6.90
C CYS A 222 -1.99 -0.01 6.92
N ARG A 223 -1.93 1.28 6.54
CA ARG A 223 -3.11 2.16 6.51
C ARG A 223 -4.17 1.67 5.51
N ALA A 224 -3.74 1.20 4.35
CA ALA A 224 -4.65 0.67 3.35
C ALA A 224 -5.30 -0.65 3.80
N LEU A 225 -4.54 -1.55 4.45
CA LEU A 225 -5.08 -2.77 5.03
C LEU A 225 -6.09 -2.49 6.16
N GLU A 226 -5.79 -1.56 7.05
CA GLU A 226 -6.71 -1.12 8.11
C GLU A 226 -8.07 -0.71 7.53
N ARG A 227 -8.06 0.14 6.49
CA ARG A 227 -9.28 0.56 5.77
C ARG A 227 -9.99 -0.57 5.01
N MET A 228 -9.30 -1.67 4.75
CA MET A 228 -9.91 -2.88 4.17
C MET A 228 -10.43 -3.86 5.24
N GLY A 229 -10.31 -3.52 6.53
CA GLY A 229 -10.62 -4.44 7.63
C GLY A 229 -9.62 -5.61 7.73
N LEU A 230 -8.37 -5.37 7.31
CA LEU A 230 -7.27 -6.35 7.29
C LEU A 230 -6.14 -5.96 8.25
N ASP A 231 -6.43 -5.19 9.31
CA ASP A 231 -5.38 -4.67 10.22
C ASP A 231 -4.57 -5.79 10.91
N ALA A 232 -5.14 -6.99 11.06
CA ALA A 232 -4.44 -8.16 11.62
C ALA A 232 -3.18 -8.56 10.83
N ILE A 233 -3.09 -8.17 9.55
CA ILE A 233 -1.90 -8.35 8.71
C ILE A 233 -1.21 -7.01 8.37
N GLY A 234 -1.65 -5.90 8.97
CA GLY A 234 -1.09 -4.55 8.85
C GLY A 234 -0.45 -4.11 10.17
N TYR A 235 -1.00 -3.06 10.82
CA TYR A 235 -0.46 -2.56 12.09
C TYR A 235 -0.63 -3.56 13.23
N GLY A 236 -1.66 -4.41 13.17
CA GLY A 236 -1.94 -5.45 14.15
C GLY A 236 -1.04 -6.69 14.03
N TYR A 237 -0.27 -6.85 12.96
CA TYR A 237 0.63 -8.01 12.84
C TYR A 237 1.81 -7.88 13.81
N THR A 238 2.01 -8.92 14.60
CA THR A 238 3.16 -9.04 15.52
C THR A 238 4.08 -10.13 15.01
N GLY A 239 5.29 -9.73 14.62
CA GLY A 239 6.31 -10.68 14.19
C GLY A 239 6.75 -11.58 15.34
N SER A 240 7.42 -12.69 15.02
CA SER A 240 7.91 -13.68 16.01
C SER A 240 8.80 -13.07 17.11
N GLY A 241 9.55 -12.01 16.79
CA GLY A 241 10.33 -11.24 17.76
C GLY A 241 9.50 -10.25 18.58
N GLY A 242 8.21 -10.01 18.28
CA GLY A 242 7.38 -9.00 18.95
C GLY A 242 7.43 -7.61 18.32
N GLY A 243 8.17 -7.44 17.22
CA GLY A 243 8.19 -6.22 16.42
C GLY A 243 6.85 -6.02 15.70
N THR A 244 6.39 -4.76 15.63
CA THR A 244 5.15 -4.35 14.93
C THR A 244 5.36 -2.98 14.32
N MET A 245 4.61 -2.66 13.25
CA MET A 245 4.56 -1.29 12.74
C MET A 245 3.89 -0.31 13.71
N ARG A 246 2.98 -0.80 14.57
CA ARG A 246 2.33 0.03 15.60
C ARG A 246 3.32 0.53 16.64
N LYS A 247 4.14 -0.36 17.20
CA LYS A 247 5.22 0.00 18.14
C LYS A 247 6.24 0.95 17.52
N TYR A 248 6.54 0.80 16.22
CA TYR A 248 7.43 1.73 15.50
C TYR A 248 6.88 3.16 15.45
N LEU A 249 5.56 3.34 15.36
CA LEU A 249 4.93 4.67 15.37
C LEU A 249 4.80 5.27 16.77
N GLU A 250 4.76 4.42 17.80
CA GLU A 250 4.53 4.82 19.19
C GLU A 250 5.83 5.05 19.98
N SER A 251 6.99 4.67 19.43
CA SER A 251 8.34 4.89 19.99
C SER A 251 8.88 6.28 19.69
#